data_AF-A0A9X1Y189-F1
#
_entry.id   AF-A0A9X1Y189-F1
#
_cell.length_a   1.000
_cell.length_b   1.000
_cell.length_c   1.000
_cell.angle_alpha   90.00
_cell.angle_beta   90.00
_cell.angle_gamma   90.00
#
_symmetry.space_group_name_H-M   'P 1'
#
loop_
_entity.id
_entity.type
_entity.pdbx_description
1 polymer ?
#
loop_
_entity_poly.entity_id
_entity_poly.type
_entity_poly.pdbx_seq_one_letter_code
_entity_poly.pdbx_strand_id
1 'polypeptide(L)'
;MYQVMLFLHIIGALALGFYLVLPFVLGRIGKLSLPAQEGTVSAVISLNRYAQIGLVIQLLTGGYLIGQGDYSVPWMIVIVILYLAIGAFSGILAKPLRLAQEGIRQNKTVTAEEGKLRTLSALLSVTVLLISFFMVFSTII
;
A
#
# COMPACT_ATOMS: atom_id res chain seq x y z
N MET A 1 15.96 2.58 -22.95
CA MET A 1 14.91 3.16 -22.08
C MET A 1 14.07 2.08 -21.40
N TYR A 2 13.58 1.08 -22.13
CA TYR A 2 12.80 -0.04 -21.58
C TYR A 2 13.36 -0.66 -20.30
N GLN A 3 14.62 -1.11 -20.30
CA GLN A 3 15.25 -1.75 -19.14
C GLN A 3 15.29 -0.86 -17.89
N VAL A 4 15.51 0.45 -18.07
CA VAL A 4 15.51 1.42 -16.97
C VAL A 4 14.11 1.57 -16.39
N MET A 5 13.08 1.67 -17.26
CA MET A 5 11.69 1.76 -16.82
C MET A 5 11.23 0.50 -16.11
N LEU A 6 11.60 -0.68 -16.62
CA LEU A 6 11.32 -1.96 -15.98
C LEU A 6 12.00 -2.08 -14.61
N PHE A 7 13.27 -1.69 -14.51
CA PHE A 7 13.98 -1.68 -13.22
C PHE A 7 13.28 -0.76 -12.20
N LEU A 8 12.95 0.47 -12.59
CA LEU A 8 12.22 1.41 -11.73
C LEU A 8 10.82 0.87 -11.37
N HIS A 9 10.15 0.20 -12.30
CA HIS A 9 8.86 -0.44 -12.05
C HIS A 9 8.97 -1.50 -10.96
N ILE A 10 10.00 -2.36 -11.03
CA ILE A 10 10.28 -3.38 -10.00
C ILE A 10 10.60 -2.73 -8.65
N ILE A 11 11.43 -1.68 -8.61
CA ILE A 11 11.71 -0.93 -7.38
C ILE A 11 10.42 -0.35 -6.77
N GLY A 12 9.55 0.22 -7.60
CA GLY A 12 8.24 0.70 -7.16
C GLY A 12 7.36 -0.42 -6.61
N ALA A 13 7.34 -1.61 -7.24
CA ALA A 13 6.62 -2.77 -6.74
C ALA A 13 7.15 -3.25 -5.38
N LEU A 14 8.47 -3.29 -5.21
CA LEU A 14 9.11 -3.67 -3.93
C LEU A 14 8.73 -2.70 -2.81
N ALA A 15 8.62 -1.40 -3.09
CA ALA A 15 8.15 -0.41 -2.12
C ALA A 15 6.70 -0.67 -1.66
N LEU A 16 5.83 -1.19 -2.54
CA LEU A 16 4.46 -1.58 -2.19
C LEU A 16 4.39 -2.88 -1.39
N GLY A 17 5.43 -3.72 -1.42
CA GLY A 17 5.47 -5.02 -0.75
C GLY A 17 5.19 -4.95 0.76
N PHE A 18 5.50 -3.84 1.42
CA PHE A 18 5.18 -3.65 2.84
C PHE A 18 3.67 -3.74 3.14
N TYR A 19 2.81 -3.35 2.20
CA TYR A 19 1.36 -3.43 2.39
C TYR A 19 0.87 -4.86 2.56
N LEU A 20 1.59 -5.85 2.00
CA LEU A 20 1.23 -7.26 2.13
C LEU A 20 1.27 -7.73 3.59
N VAL A 21 2.25 -7.24 4.36
CA VAL A 21 2.44 -7.63 5.77
C VAL A 21 1.70 -6.72 6.76
N LEU A 22 1.23 -5.57 6.29
CA LEU A 22 0.60 -4.54 7.13
C LEU A 22 -0.59 -5.04 7.98
N PRO A 23 -1.49 -5.93 7.50
CA PRO A 23 -2.61 -6.43 8.31
C PRO A 23 -2.16 -7.18 9.55
N PHE A 24 -1.02 -7.88 9.48
CA PHE A 24 -0.48 -8.65 10.60
C PHE A 24 0.16 -7.74 11.65
N VAL A 25 0.76 -6.64 11.19
CA VAL A 25 1.35 -5.60 12.05
C VAL A 25 0.24 -4.83 12.78
N LEU A 26 -0.68 -4.22 12.02
CA LEU A 26 -1.74 -3.38 12.61
C LEU A 26 -2.82 -4.21 13.31
N GLY A 27 -3.05 -5.46 12.90
CA GLY A 27 -3.99 -6.36 13.57
C GLY A 27 -3.56 -6.85 14.96
N ARG A 28 -2.31 -6.57 15.37
CA ARG A 28 -1.78 -6.91 16.70
C ARG A 28 -1.44 -5.68 17.54
N ILE A 29 -1.66 -4.47 17.02
CA ILE A 29 -1.16 -3.24 17.64
C ILE A 29 -1.77 -3.00 19.04
N GLY A 30 -3.06 -3.29 19.24
CA GLY A 30 -3.72 -3.13 20.53
C GLY A 30 -3.18 -4.05 21.65
N LYS A 31 -2.42 -5.09 21.29
CA LYS A 31 -1.80 -6.03 22.25
C LYS A 31 -0.40 -5.61 22.69
N LEU A 32 0.18 -4.59 22.07
CA LEU A 32 1.52 -4.12 22.38
C LEU A 32 1.50 -3.14 23.57
N SER A 33 2.64 -2.98 24.25
CA SER A 33 2.83 -1.91 25.23
C SER A 33 2.77 -0.53 24.55
N LEU A 34 2.41 0.54 25.28
CA LEU A 34 2.32 1.89 24.72
C LEU A 34 3.59 2.33 23.95
N PRO A 35 4.83 2.12 24.46
CA PRO A 35 6.03 2.46 23.70
C PRO A 35 6.17 1.67 22.40
N ALA A 36 5.80 0.37 22.42
CA ALA A 36 5.84 -0.47 21.23
C ALA A 36 4.76 -0.08 20.21
N GLN A 37 3.58 0.37 20.67
CA GLN A 37 2.56 0.95 19.81
C GLN A 37 3.07 2.22 19.11
N GLU A 38 3.68 3.15 19.85
CA GLU A 38 4.19 4.40 19.27
C GLU A 38 5.24 4.13 18.18
N GLY A 39 6.22 3.26 18.48
CA GLY A 39 7.24 2.87 17.51
C GLY A 39 6.65 2.21 16.27
N THR A 40 5.67 1.31 16.45
CA THR A 40 4.98 0.63 15.35
C THR A 40 4.21 1.61 14.48
N VAL A 41 3.39 2.49 15.07
CA VAL A 41 2.62 3.49 14.31
C VAL A 41 3.56 4.43 13.56
N SER A 42 4.62 4.91 14.21
CA SER A 42 5.61 5.79 13.57
C SER A 42 6.31 5.13 12.39
N ALA A 43 6.69 3.85 12.52
CA ALA A 43 7.29 3.08 11.43
C ALA A 43 6.31 2.92 10.26
N VAL A 44 5.04 2.59 10.55
CA VAL A 44 4.00 2.44 9.53
C VAL A 44 3.73 3.75 8.80
N ILE A 45 3.69 4.90 9.49
CA ILE A 45 3.54 6.22 8.85
C ILE A 45 4.68 6.47 7.85
N SER A 46 5.92 6.22 8.26
CA SER A 46 7.09 6.39 7.39
C SER A 46 7.03 5.45 6.18
N LEU A 47 6.79 4.16 6.40
CA LEU A 47 6.70 3.17 5.34
C LEU A 47 5.55 3.45 4.38
N ASN A 48 4.39 3.91 4.87
CA ASN A 48 3.27 4.31 4.02
C ASN A 48 3.66 5.46 3.07
N ARG A 49 4.44 6.44 3.55
CA ARG A 49 4.96 7.51 2.70
C ARG A 49 5.94 6.98 1.65
N TYR A 50 6.85 6.09 2.03
CA TYR A 50 7.77 5.45 1.07
C TYR A 50 7.02 4.65 -0.01
N ALA A 51 6.00 3.89 0.39
CA ALA A 51 5.18 3.10 -0.53
C ALA A 51 4.37 4.00 -1.47
N GLN A 52 3.87 5.16 -1.01
CA GLN A 52 3.21 6.13 -1.89
C GLN A 52 4.16 6.73 -2.93
N ILE A 53 5.43 6.98 -2.58
CA ILE A 53 6.43 7.38 -3.58
C ILE A 53 6.64 6.25 -4.60
N GLY A 54 6.75 5.00 -4.12
CA GLY A 54 6.83 3.82 -4.97
C GLY A 54 5.62 3.65 -5.89
N LEU A 55 4.41 3.99 -5.42
CA LEU A 55 3.18 3.97 -6.21
C LEU A 55 3.24 4.97 -7.37
N VAL A 56 3.74 6.18 -7.13
CA VAL A 56 3.93 7.18 -8.18
C VAL A 56 4.93 6.68 -9.22
N ILE A 57 6.04 6.08 -8.78
CA ILE A 57 7.01 5.46 -9.70
C ILE A 57 6.35 4.36 -10.53
N GLN A 58 5.56 3.48 -9.90
CA GLN A 58 4.83 2.40 -10.57
C GLN A 58 3.84 2.91 -11.61
N LEU A 59 3.10 3.99 -11.33
CA LEU A 59 2.16 4.59 -12.28
C LEU A 59 2.88 5.16 -13.51
N LEU A 60 3.97 5.92 -13.30
CA LEU A 60 4.72 6.52 -14.40
C LEU A 60 5.42 5.47 -15.26
N THR A 61 6.10 4.52 -14.63
CA THR A 61 6.81 3.44 -15.33
C THR A 61 5.85 2.44 -15.97
N GLY A 62 4.76 2.09 -15.29
CA GLY A 62 3.71 1.21 -15.80
C GLY A 62 3.01 1.81 -17.02
N GLY A 63 2.69 3.11 -16.98
CA GLY A 63 2.12 3.82 -18.13
C GLY A 63 3.03 3.76 -19.36
N TYR A 64 4.35 3.93 -19.17
CA TYR A 64 5.32 3.74 -20.25
C TYR A 64 5.35 2.29 -20.75
N LEU A 65 5.42 1.30 -19.86
CA LEU A 65 5.54 -0.12 -20.21
C LEU A 65 4.29 -0.66 -20.92
N ILE A 66 3.10 -0.17 -20.57
CA ILE A 66 1.85 -0.49 -21.27
C ILE A 66 1.95 -0.06 -22.74
N GLY A 67 2.50 1.12 -23.02
CA GLY A 67 2.70 1.61 -24.38
C GLY A 67 3.78 0.86 -25.19
N GLN A 68 4.46 -0.12 -24.60
CA GLN A 68 5.49 -0.94 -25.26
C GLN A 68 5.05 -2.40 -25.46
N GLY A 69 3.86 -2.78 -24.98
CA GLY A 69 3.36 -4.15 -25.08
C GLY A 69 1.94 -4.21 -25.60
N ASP A 70 1.54 -5.40 -26.04
CA ASP A 70 0.19 -5.68 -26.52
C ASP A 70 -0.69 -6.19 -25.37
N TYR A 71 -1.33 -5.26 -24.65
CA TYR A 71 -2.25 -5.57 -23.55
C TYR A 71 -3.71 -5.33 -23.94
N SER A 72 -4.62 -6.16 -23.42
CA SER A 72 -6.05 -5.97 -23.65
C SER A 72 -6.57 -4.70 -22.96
N VAL A 73 -7.50 -4.00 -23.61
CA VAL A 73 -8.14 -2.80 -23.02
C VAL A 73 -8.81 -3.12 -21.67
N PRO A 74 -9.55 -4.24 -21.52
CA PRO A 74 -10.11 -4.62 -20.23
C PRO A 74 -9.05 -4.80 -19.13
N TRP A 75 -7.92 -5.44 -19.42
CA TRP A 75 -6.83 -5.59 -18.44
C TRP A 75 -6.25 -4.24 -18.03
N MET A 76 -6.01 -3.33 -18.98
CA MET A 76 -5.49 -2.00 -18.69
C MET A 76 -6.41 -1.22 -17.74
N ILE A 77 -7.72 -1.30 -17.94
CA ILE A 77 -8.72 -0.66 -17.06
C ILE A 77 -8.62 -1.22 -15.64
N VAL A 78 -8.56 -2.54 -15.49
CA VAL A 78 -8.45 -3.21 -14.19
C VAL A 78 -7.19 -2.76 -13.44
N ILE A 79 -6.04 -2.73 -14.12
CA ILE A 79 -4.77 -2.32 -13.52
C ILE A 79 -4.80 -0.86 -13.06
N VAL A 80 -5.33 0.06 -13.87
CA VAL A 80 -5.45 1.47 -13.49
C VAL A 80 -6.34 1.62 -12.26
N ILE A 81 -7.50 0.94 -12.23
CA ILE A 81 -8.41 0.98 -11.08
C ILE A 81 -7.71 0.45 -9.81
N LEU A 82 -6.95 -0.65 -9.91
CA LEU A 82 -6.24 -1.22 -8.76
C LEU A 82 -5.17 -0.26 -8.23
N TYR A 83 -4.41 0.42 -9.09
CA TYR A 83 -3.46 1.44 -8.64
C TYR A 83 -4.15 2.61 -7.94
N LEU A 84 -5.26 3.10 -8.49
CA LEU A 84 -6.04 4.17 -7.87
C LEU A 84 -6.61 3.73 -6.51
N ALA A 85 -7.06 2.48 -6.38
CA ALA A 85 -7.51 1.92 -5.12
C ALA A 85 -6.39 1.89 -4.07
N ILE A 86 -5.16 1.48 -4.45
CA ILE A 86 -4.00 1.53 -3.55
C ILE A 86 -3.72 2.98 -3.11
N GLY A 87 -3.75 3.93 -4.05
CA GLY A 87 -3.59 5.35 -3.75
C GLY A 87 -4.64 5.88 -2.78
N ALA A 88 -5.91 5.55 -3.01
CA ALA A 88 -7.02 5.95 -2.17
C ALA A 88 -6.91 5.34 -0.76
N PHE A 89 -6.73 4.02 -0.64
CA PHE A 89 -6.67 3.36 0.65
C PHE A 89 -5.43 3.77 1.47
N SER A 90 -4.27 3.93 0.83
CA SER A 90 -3.06 4.41 1.51
C SER A 90 -3.18 5.86 1.96
N GLY A 91 -3.86 6.70 1.18
CA GLY A 91 -4.18 8.09 1.55
C GLY A 91 -5.14 8.15 2.74
N ILE A 92 -6.22 7.37 2.70
CA ILE A 92 -7.20 7.30 3.79
C ILE A 92 -6.56 6.75 5.07
N LEU A 93 -5.61 5.81 4.98
CA LEU A 93 -4.88 5.23 6.11
C LEU A 93 -4.03 6.27 6.88
N ALA A 94 -3.57 7.34 6.23
CA ALA A 94 -2.71 8.33 6.88
C ALA A 94 -3.39 9.04 8.07
N LYS A 95 -4.70 9.33 7.97
CA LYS A 95 -5.45 10.00 9.05
C LYS A 95 -5.58 9.16 10.33
N PRO A 96 -6.12 7.92 10.29
CA PRO A 96 -6.25 7.08 11.50
C PRO A 96 -4.88 6.74 12.11
N LEU A 97 -3.81 6.64 11.31
CA LEU A 97 -2.45 6.47 11.86
C LEU A 97 -2.00 7.67 12.69
N ARG A 98 -2.23 8.90 12.21
CA ARG A 98 -1.90 10.12 12.95
C ARG A 98 -2.72 10.25 14.23
N LEU A 99 -4.03 9.98 14.16
CA LEU A 99 -4.89 9.97 15.34
C LEU A 99 -4.48 8.91 16.37
N ALA A 100 -4.11 7.71 15.92
CA ALA A 100 -3.58 6.67 16.80
C ALA A 100 -2.29 7.14 17.49
N GLN A 101 -1.35 7.76 16.75
CA GLN A 101 -0.11 8.29 17.30
C GLN A 101 -0.36 9.37 18.38
N GLU A 102 -1.27 10.30 18.10
CA GLU A 102 -1.66 11.36 19.05
C GLU A 102 -2.32 10.77 20.31
N GLY A 103 -3.19 9.76 20.14
CA GLY A 103 -3.80 9.04 21.26
C GLY A 103 -2.77 8.34 22.16
N ILE A 104 -1.80 7.64 21.56
CA ILE A 104 -0.72 6.95 22.30
C ILE A 104 0.10 7.95 23.12
N ARG A 105 0.45 9.11 22.54
CA ARG A 105 1.20 10.17 23.24
C ARG A 105 0.43 10.79 24.41
N GLN A 106 -0.90 10.72 24.38
CA GLN A 106 -1.76 11.13 25.48
C GLN A 106 -2.01 10.00 26.51
N ASN A 107 -1.29 8.89 26.43
CA ASN A 107 -1.52 7.67 27.22
C ASN A 107 -2.94 7.11 27.11
N LYS A 108 -3.60 7.34 25.95
CA LYS A 108 -4.91 6.76 25.65
C LYS A 108 -4.74 5.46 24.88
N THR A 109 -5.64 4.52 25.11
CA THR A 109 -5.70 3.27 24.34
C THR A 109 -6.14 3.55 22.89
N VAL A 110 -5.52 2.85 21.93
CA VAL A 110 -5.74 3.02 20.47
C VAL A 110 -7.09 2.48 19.98
N THR A 111 -7.99 2.12 20.90
CA THR A 111 -9.22 1.35 20.63
C THR A 111 -10.17 2.00 19.64
N ALA A 112 -10.19 3.33 19.52
CA ALA A 112 -11.09 4.02 18.60
C ALA A 112 -10.75 3.82 17.11
N GLU A 113 -9.45 3.71 16.76
CA GLU A 113 -9.00 3.67 15.36
C GLU A 113 -8.51 2.28 14.92
N GLU A 114 -8.32 1.35 15.86
CA GLU A 114 -7.78 0.01 15.59
C GLU A 114 -8.59 -0.76 14.53
N GLY A 115 -9.92 -0.73 14.62
CA GLY A 115 -10.79 -1.40 13.65
C GLY A 115 -10.60 -0.85 12.22
N LYS A 116 -10.45 0.47 12.09
CA LYS A 116 -10.25 1.14 10.81
C LYS A 116 -8.86 0.87 10.24
N LEU A 117 -7.83 0.92 11.08
CA LEU A 117 -6.46 0.55 10.72
C LEU A 117 -6.37 -0.89 10.21
N ARG A 118 -7.05 -1.83 10.87
CA ARG A 118 -7.11 -3.23 10.47
C ARG A 118 -7.82 -3.43 9.12
N THR A 119 -8.97 -2.80 8.93
CA THR A 119 -9.72 -2.93 7.66
C THR A 119 -8.94 -2.32 6.48
N LEU A 120 -8.41 -1.11 6.64
CA LEU A 120 -7.67 -0.43 5.57
C LEU A 120 -6.37 -1.17 5.21
N SER A 121 -5.66 -1.72 6.20
CA SER A 121 -4.48 -2.54 5.93
C SER A 121 -4.83 -3.83 5.19
N ALA A 122 -5.91 -4.50 5.55
CA ALA A 122 -6.39 -5.68 4.83
C ALA A 122 -6.76 -5.35 3.38
N LEU A 123 -7.50 -4.25 3.16
CA LEU A 123 -7.85 -3.81 1.80
C LEU A 123 -6.61 -3.48 0.96
N LEU A 124 -5.62 -2.78 1.54
CA LEU A 124 -4.35 -2.51 0.87
C LEU A 124 -3.60 -3.80 0.50
N SER A 125 -3.47 -4.73 1.44
CA SER A 125 -2.80 -6.02 1.22
C SER A 125 -3.48 -6.81 0.09
N VAL A 126 -4.81 -6.93 0.12
CA VAL A 126 -5.57 -7.62 -0.92
C VAL A 126 -5.43 -6.92 -2.27
N THR A 127 -5.51 -5.58 -2.31
CA THR A 127 -5.39 -4.84 -3.58
C THR A 127 -3.99 -4.98 -4.18
N VAL A 128 -2.94 -4.94 -3.36
CA VAL A 128 -1.55 -5.19 -3.79
C VAL A 128 -1.38 -6.62 -4.29
N LEU A 129 -1.99 -7.60 -3.63
CA LEU A 129 -1.96 -8.99 -4.11
C LEU A 129 -2.66 -9.15 -5.46
N LEU A 130 -3.84 -8.54 -5.63
CA LEU A 130 -4.62 -8.60 -6.87
C LEU A 130 -3.86 -7.96 -8.04
N ILE A 131 -3.26 -6.77 -7.83
CA ILE A 131 -2.50 -6.13 -8.91
C ILE A 131 -1.26 -6.96 -9.26
N SER A 132 -0.54 -7.52 -8.28
CA SER A 132 0.59 -8.41 -8.56
C SER A 132 0.17 -9.66 -9.35
N PHE A 133 -0.99 -10.25 -9.02
CA PHE A 133 -1.55 -11.36 -9.76
C PHE A 133 -1.83 -10.98 -11.22
N PHE A 134 -2.56 -9.89 -11.48
CA PHE A 134 -2.88 -9.47 -12.85
C PHE A 134 -1.66 -9.03 -13.65
N MET A 135 -0.61 -8.52 -13.00
CA MET A 135 0.66 -8.22 -13.67
C MET A 135 1.38 -9.47 -14.16
N VAL A 136 1.31 -10.58 -13.42
CA VAL A 136 1.89 -11.87 -13.83
C VAL A 136 1.01 -12.58 -14.87
N PHE A 137 -0.31 -12.55 -14.69
CA PHE A 137 -1.29 -13.24 -15.53
C PHE A 137 -2.05 -12.25 -16.43
N SER A 138 -1.31 -11.51 -17.27
CA SER A 138 -1.88 -10.41 -18.06
C SER A 138 -2.80 -10.84 -19.22
N THR A 139 -2.87 -12.14 -19.51
CA THR A 139 -3.65 -12.70 -20.63
C THR A 139 -4.99 -13.32 -20.20
N ILE A 140 -5.32 -13.29 -18.91
CA ILE A 140 -6.53 -13.93 -18.37
C ILE A 140 -7.81 -13.12 -18.62
N ILE A 141 -7.68 -11.85 -19.02
CA ILE A 141 -8.76 -10.89 -19.33
C ILE A 141 -8.46 -10.23 -20.68
#